data_AF-A0A7S6W213-F1
#
_entry.id   AF-A0A7S6W213-F1
#
_cell.length_a   1.000
_cell.length_b   1.000
_cell.length_c   1.000
_cell.angle_alpha   90.00
_cell.angle_beta   90.00
_cell.angle_gamma   90.00
#
_symmetry.space_group_name_H-M   'P 1'
#
loop_
_entity.id
_entity.type
_entity.pdbx_description
1 polymer ?
#
loop_
_entity_poly.entity_id
_entity_poly.type
_entity_poly.pdbx_seq_one_letter_code
_entity_poly.pdbx_strand_id
1 'polypeptide(L)'
;MTKLPLDDAQFNLQQVLLLMGYLSEWLIRSGVGYTEFTAALKPIFYEQAELELARIEQKPTISAISLLSGLHRKDVTAYKQTVQAGKALTEAPVSEPISVPSRVVGLWLAEGWKETLPFYSETENSFEHLVKRVSTERHPRSVLNELIRLGVVTEQAENVSLQKGQFIPDPSLQEARKILTANLSAHLASGLHNLFQNTGDTYLEQAICADELTEESIKILHNESLKLWQEYSLRLLKIASERCAIDEGKPDATQAFRFGVYQHDRE
;
A
#
# COMPACT_ATOMS: atom_id res chain seq x y z
N MET A 1 -0.20 -26.14 18.42
CA MET A 1 0.30 -26.64 17.12
C MET A 1 -0.46 -25.89 16.04
N THR A 2 0.25 -25.07 15.27
CA THR A 2 -0.29 -24.25 14.18
C THR A 2 -1.04 -25.12 13.16
N LYS A 3 -2.22 -24.71 12.69
CA LYS A 3 -3.00 -25.47 11.70
C LYS A 3 -2.50 -25.30 10.26
N LEU A 4 -1.65 -24.30 10.00
CA LEU A 4 -0.93 -24.18 8.74
C LEU A 4 0.36 -25.01 8.77
N PRO A 5 0.65 -25.80 7.72
CA PRO A 5 2.02 -26.20 7.41
C PRO A 5 2.82 -24.92 7.11
N LEU A 6 3.56 -24.41 8.09
CA LEU A 6 4.47 -23.25 7.93
C LEU A 6 5.67 -23.58 7.03
N ASP A 7 5.81 -24.84 6.65
CA ASP A 7 6.84 -25.44 5.82
C ASP A 7 6.55 -25.36 4.30
N ASP A 8 5.37 -24.89 3.88
CA ASP A 8 5.07 -24.65 2.47
C ASP A 8 5.22 -23.17 2.08
N ALA A 9 6.46 -22.68 2.13
CA ALA A 9 6.81 -21.30 1.77
C ALA A 9 6.40 -20.95 0.33
N GLN A 10 6.44 -21.93 -0.59
CA GLN A 10 6.08 -21.72 -1.98
C GLN A 10 4.57 -21.53 -2.16
N PHE A 11 3.75 -22.35 -1.50
CA PHE A 11 2.30 -22.17 -1.52
C PHE A 11 1.88 -20.83 -0.90
N ASN A 12 2.44 -20.48 0.26
CA ASN A 12 2.15 -19.21 0.92
C ASN A 12 2.51 -18.00 0.04
N LEU A 13 3.67 -18.07 -0.64
CA LEU A 13 4.04 -17.04 -1.61
C LEU A 13 3.02 -16.96 -2.76
N GLN A 14 2.58 -18.09 -3.31
CA GLN A 14 1.58 -18.10 -4.38
C GLN A 14 0.26 -17.46 -3.95
N GLN A 15 -0.22 -17.75 -2.73
CA GLN A 15 -1.46 -17.15 -2.22
C GLN A 15 -1.32 -15.63 -2.04
N VAL A 16 -0.18 -15.17 -1.48
CA VAL A 16 0.09 -13.74 -1.33
C VAL A 16 0.19 -13.05 -2.69
N LEU A 17 0.78 -13.71 -3.70
CA LEU A 17 0.91 -13.15 -5.05
C LEU A 17 -0.45 -12.88 -5.71
N LEU A 18 -1.50 -13.65 -5.40
CA LEU A 18 -2.86 -13.37 -5.87
C LEU A 18 -3.36 -12.01 -5.36
N LEU A 19 -3.11 -11.70 -4.09
CA LEU A 19 -3.45 -10.41 -3.49
C LEU A 19 -2.56 -9.28 -4.04
N MET A 20 -1.28 -9.59 -4.25
CA MET A 20 -0.32 -8.64 -4.81
C MET A 20 -0.67 -8.18 -6.21
N GLY A 21 -1.43 -8.95 -7.00
CA GLY A 21 -1.94 -8.50 -8.30
C GLY A 21 -2.74 -7.20 -8.18
N TYR A 22 -3.71 -7.16 -7.27
CA TYR A 22 -4.55 -5.97 -7.03
C TYR A 22 -3.75 -4.79 -6.45
N LEU A 23 -2.83 -5.07 -5.52
CA LEU A 23 -1.99 -4.01 -4.94
C LEU A 23 -1.03 -3.43 -5.97
N SER A 24 -0.44 -4.27 -6.82
CA SER A 24 0.46 -3.84 -7.89
C SER A 24 -0.30 -3.02 -8.93
N GLU A 25 -1.54 -3.39 -9.27
CA GLU A 25 -2.41 -2.59 -10.12
C GLU A 25 -2.64 -1.20 -9.54
N TRP A 26 -3.00 -1.10 -8.25
CA TRP A 26 -3.18 0.18 -7.58
C TRP A 26 -1.91 1.04 -7.60
N LEU A 27 -0.76 0.44 -7.29
CA LEU A 27 0.54 1.13 -7.29
C LEU A 27 0.92 1.65 -8.68
N ILE A 28 0.83 0.81 -9.70
CA ILE A 28 1.17 1.18 -11.09
C ILE A 28 0.22 2.27 -11.61
N ARG A 29 -1.09 2.15 -11.35
CA ARG A 29 -2.05 3.20 -11.69
C ARG A 29 -1.70 4.53 -11.03
N SER A 30 -1.13 4.48 -9.82
CA SER A 30 -0.70 5.64 -9.05
C SER A 30 0.73 6.12 -9.35
N GLY A 31 1.44 5.51 -10.29
CA GLY A 31 2.80 5.90 -10.67
C GLY A 31 3.92 5.31 -9.81
N VAL A 32 3.60 4.42 -8.88
CA VAL A 32 4.60 3.71 -8.06
C VAL A 32 5.06 2.45 -8.78
N GLY A 33 6.34 2.41 -9.12
CA GLY A 33 6.96 1.29 -9.83
C GLY A 33 7.52 0.21 -8.90
N TYR A 34 7.90 -0.93 -9.46
CA TYR A 34 8.50 -2.07 -8.73
C TYR A 34 9.71 -1.67 -7.88
N THR A 35 10.64 -0.87 -8.43
CA THR A 35 11.89 -0.52 -7.72
C THR A 35 11.62 0.36 -6.50
N GLU A 36 10.66 1.29 -6.60
CA GLU A 36 10.22 2.14 -5.48
C GLU A 36 9.49 1.30 -4.43
N PHE A 37 8.56 0.45 -4.87
CA PHE A 37 7.81 -0.41 -3.97
C PHE A 37 8.69 -1.41 -3.23
N THR A 38 9.62 -2.08 -3.92
CA THR A 38 10.55 -3.03 -3.28
C THR A 38 11.49 -2.37 -2.29
N ALA A 39 11.92 -1.12 -2.53
CA ALA A 39 12.67 -0.36 -1.55
C ALA A 39 11.81 -0.06 -0.31
N ALA A 40 10.55 0.37 -0.50
CA ALA A 40 9.60 0.64 0.57
C ALA A 40 9.22 -0.62 1.38
N LEU A 41 9.30 -1.81 0.78
CA LEU A 41 9.09 -3.08 1.48
C LEU A 41 10.24 -3.48 2.40
N LYS A 42 11.48 -3.00 2.17
CA LYS A 42 12.64 -3.38 2.98
C LYS A 42 12.46 -3.13 4.49
N PRO A 43 12.05 -1.94 4.96
CA PRO A 43 11.82 -1.73 6.39
C PRO A 43 10.72 -2.63 6.94
N ILE A 44 9.67 -2.92 6.15
CA ILE A 44 8.59 -3.84 6.56
C ILE A 44 9.15 -5.26 6.77
N PHE A 45 9.98 -5.76 5.86
CA PHE A 45 10.63 -7.08 6.01
C PHE A 45 11.60 -7.11 7.20
N TYR A 46 12.28 -6.00 7.50
CA TYR A 46 13.12 -5.87 8.68
C TYR A 46 12.29 -6.01 9.96
N GLU A 47 11.19 -5.26 10.09
CA GLU A 47 10.30 -5.31 11.25
C GLU A 47 9.67 -6.69 11.45
N GLN A 48 9.17 -7.32 10.38
CA GLN A 48 8.57 -8.65 10.46
C GLN A 48 9.60 -9.71 10.88
N ALA A 49 10.85 -9.60 10.44
CA ALA A 49 11.92 -10.48 10.90
C ALA A 49 12.29 -10.25 12.38
N GLU A 50 12.26 -9.02 12.88
CA GLU A 50 12.45 -8.76 14.32
C GLU A 50 11.31 -9.34 15.16
N LEU A 51 10.06 -9.18 14.72
CA LEU A 51 8.89 -9.76 15.40
C LEU A 51 8.94 -11.29 15.42
N GLU A 52 9.32 -11.91 14.31
CA GLU A 52 9.41 -13.37 14.24
C GLU A 52 10.57 -13.89 15.11
N LEU A 53 11.73 -13.23 15.11
CA LEU A 53 12.84 -13.59 16.01
C LEU A 53 12.45 -13.45 17.48
N ALA A 54 11.70 -12.42 17.85
CA ALA A 54 11.15 -12.27 19.19
C ALA A 54 10.15 -13.40 19.54
N ARG A 55 9.27 -13.77 18.59
CA ARG A 55 8.30 -14.87 18.77
C ARG A 55 8.96 -16.22 19.04
N ILE A 56 10.11 -16.49 18.41
CA ILE A 56 10.89 -17.71 18.62
C ILE A 56 11.99 -17.56 19.69
N GLU A 57 11.94 -16.49 20.48
CA GLU A 57 12.88 -16.19 21.58
C GLU A 57 14.37 -16.15 21.16
N GLN A 58 14.64 -15.73 19.92
CA GLN A 58 15.98 -15.58 19.38
C GLN A 58 16.45 -14.13 19.37
N LYS A 59 17.75 -13.94 19.62
CA LYS A 59 18.35 -12.60 19.60
C LYS A 59 18.36 -12.02 18.18
N PRO A 60 17.87 -10.79 17.96
CA PRO A 60 17.85 -10.14 16.64
C PRO A 60 19.23 -9.62 16.24
N THR A 61 20.14 -10.55 15.91
CA THR A 61 21.46 -10.23 15.37
C THR A 61 21.36 -9.82 13.90
N ILE A 62 22.31 -9.03 13.40
CA ILE A 62 22.33 -8.62 11.97
C ILE A 62 22.31 -9.85 11.04
N SER A 63 23.02 -10.92 11.41
CA SER A 63 23.02 -12.18 10.65
C SER A 63 21.68 -12.90 10.70
N ALA A 64 21.01 -12.94 11.85
CA ALA A 64 19.71 -13.60 11.97
C ALA A 64 18.62 -12.86 11.19
N ILE A 65 18.56 -11.52 11.31
CA ILE A 65 17.61 -10.70 10.55
C ILE A 65 17.88 -10.83 9.05
N SER A 66 19.14 -10.73 8.61
CA SER A 66 19.51 -10.86 7.20
C SER A 66 19.16 -12.23 6.62
N LEU A 67 19.36 -13.30 7.40
CA LEU A 67 18.99 -14.67 7.00
C LEU A 67 17.47 -14.83 6.85
N LEU A 68 16.70 -14.34 7.82
CA LEU A 68 15.25 -14.53 7.87
C LEU A 68 14.50 -13.62 6.86
N SER A 69 14.93 -12.36 6.74
CA SER A 69 14.29 -11.38 5.84
C SER A 69 14.82 -11.42 4.40
N GLY A 70 15.97 -12.04 4.17
CA GLY A 70 16.70 -11.97 2.89
C GLY A 70 17.33 -10.59 2.61
N LEU A 71 17.25 -9.63 3.55
CA LEU A 71 17.82 -8.30 3.36
C LEU A 71 19.34 -8.30 3.43
N HIS A 72 19.96 -7.40 2.68
CA HIS A 72 21.40 -7.22 2.70
C HIS A 72 21.86 -6.70 4.08
N ARG A 73 22.98 -7.22 4.60
CA ARG A 73 23.51 -6.84 5.93
C ARG A 73 23.72 -5.34 6.10
N LYS A 74 24.08 -4.63 5.03
CA LYS A 74 24.22 -3.16 5.02
C LYS A 74 22.92 -2.47 5.41
N ASP A 75 21.81 -2.88 4.79
CA ASP A 75 20.48 -2.29 5.02
C ASP A 75 20.02 -2.63 6.45
N VAL A 76 20.17 -3.89 6.87
CA VAL A 76 19.86 -4.33 8.25
C VAL A 76 20.64 -3.54 9.30
N THR A 77 21.92 -3.28 9.04
CA THR A 77 22.76 -2.47 9.95
C THR A 77 22.25 -1.04 10.04
N ALA A 78 21.92 -0.42 8.90
CA ALA A 78 21.38 0.94 8.85
C ALA A 78 20.04 1.06 9.59
N TYR A 79 19.10 0.14 9.36
CA TYR A 79 17.82 0.11 10.07
C TYR A 79 18.01 -0.06 11.58
N LYS A 80 18.84 -1.02 11.99
CA LYS A 80 19.12 -1.26 13.40
C LYS A 80 19.72 -0.05 14.11
N GLN A 81 20.68 0.64 13.49
CA GLN A 81 21.27 1.88 14.02
C GLN A 81 20.23 3.00 14.14
N THR A 82 19.32 3.09 13.17
CA THR A 82 18.25 4.10 13.15
C THR A 82 17.26 3.90 14.29
N VAL A 83 16.80 2.65 14.50
CA VAL A 83 15.93 2.29 15.64
C VAL A 83 16.64 2.53 16.97
N GLN A 84 17.91 2.17 17.09
CA GLN A 84 18.71 2.44 18.30
C GLN A 84 18.88 3.93 18.61
N ALA A 85 18.83 4.78 17.59
CA ALA A 85 18.85 6.23 17.73
C ALA A 85 17.46 6.83 18.06
N GLY A 86 16.43 5.99 18.23
CA GLY A 86 15.05 6.44 18.51
C GLY A 86 14.36 7.09 17.32
N LYS A 87 14.85 6.85 16.10
CA LYS A 87 14.32 7.45 14.86
C LYS A 87 13.39 6.49 14.13
N ALA A 88 12.53 7.02 13.28
CA ALA A 88 11.68 6.20 12.42
C ALA A 88 12.56 5.47 11.37
N LEU A 89 12.18 4.25 10.98
CA LEU A 89 12.92 3.49 9.96
C LEU A 89 13.01 4.20 8.60
N THR A 90 12.05 5.07 8.30
CA THR A 90 12.04 5.94 7.11
C THR A 90 13.19 6.96 7.10
N GLU A 91 13.87 7.17 8.23
CA GLU A 91 15.05 8.05 8.33
C GLU A 91 16.37 7.29 8.13
N ALA A 92 16.32 5.98 7.91
CA ALA A 92 17.53 5.19 7.75
C ALA A 92 18.28 5.61 6.47
N PRO A 93 19.63 5.66 6.47
CA PRO A 93 20.43 6.05 5.31
C PRO A 93 20.52 4.91 4.28
N VAL A 94 19.37 4.47 3.78
CA VAL A 94 19.22 3.45 2.74
C VAL A 94 18.81 4.15 1.44
N SER A 95 19.33 3.69 0.31
CA SER A 95 18.99 4.27 -0.98
C SER A 95 17.53 3.95 -1.32
N GLU A 96 16.71 5.00 -1.39
CA GLU A 96 15.33 4.91 -1.87
C GLU A 96 15.27 5.41 -3.32
N PRO A 97 14.99 4.53 -4.29
CA PRO A 97 14.90 4.92 -5.68
C PRO A 97 13.58 5.65 -5.91
N ILE A 98 13.68 6.96 -6.15
CA ILE A 98 12.56 7.77 -6.64
C ILE A 98 12.40 7.51 -8.15
N SER A 99 11.15 7.38 -8.62
CA SER A 99 10.85 7.18 -10.03
C SER A 99 11.46 8.29 -10.92
N VAL A 100 11.86 7.94 -12.15
CA VAL A 100 12.39 8.91 -13.13
C VAL A 100 11.39 10.04 -13.41
N PRO A 101 10.09 9.79 -13.67
CA PRO A 101 9.10 10.85 -13.82
C PRO A 101 9.06 11.82 -12.64
N SER A 102 9.03 11.31 -11.40
CA SER A 102 9.01 12.15 -10.20
C SER A 102 10.29 12.98 -10.05
N ARG A 103 11.46 12.40 -10.35
CA ARG A 103 12.74 13.14 -10.36
C ARG A 103 12.79 14.23 -11.42
N VAL A 104 12.20 14.01 -12.60
CA VAL A 104 12.09 15.03 -13.67
C VAL A 104 11.24 16.20 -13.21
N VAL A 105 10.06 15.93 -12.63
CA VAL A 105 9.19 17.00 -12.07
C VAL A 105 9.89 17.73 -10.94
N GLY A 106 10.54 17.01 -10.02
CA GLY A 106 11.30 17.60 -8.92
C GLY A 106 12.42 18.53 -9.41
N LEU A 107 13.18 18.10 -10.42
CA LEU A 107 14.22 18.93 -11.04
C LEU A 107 13.63 20.16 -11.74
N TRP A 108 12.54 19.99 -12.51
CA TRP A 108 11.85 21.11 -13.16
C TRP A 108 11.45 22.18 -12.14
N LEU A 109 10.84 21.77 -11.03
CA LEU A 109 10.43 22.68 -9.95
C LEU A 109 11.63 23.33 -9.25
N ALA A 110 12.68 22.56 -8.94
CA ALA A 110 13.87 23.05 -8.24
C ALA A 110 14.65 24.08 -9.05
N GLU A 111 14.69 23.93 -10.37
CA GLU A 111 15.36 24.87 -11.28
C GLU A 111 14.55 26.15 -11.52
N GLY A 112 13.29 26.20 -11.08
CA GLY A 112 12.43 27.38 -11.22
C GLY A 112 12.09 27.74 -12.67
N TRP A 113 12.13 26.76 -13.59
CA TRP A 113 11.82 26.99 -15.00
C TRP A 113 10.34 27.33 -15.20
N LYS A 114 10.02 27.83 -16.41
CA LYS A 114 8.64 28.15 -16.80
C LYS A 114 7.75 26.91 -16.70
N GLU A 115 6.47 27.14 -16.41
CA GLU A 115 5.45 26.08 -16.34
C GLU A 115 5.24 25.34 -17.66
N THR A 116 5.51 26.04 -18.77
CA THR A 116 5.47 25.49 -20.11
C THR A 116 6.88 25.49 -20.69
N LEU A 117 7.31 24.33 -21.16
CA LEU A 117 8.56 24.12 -21.86
C LEU A 117 8.30 23.53 -23.24
N PRO A 118 9.08 23.87 -24.28
CA PRO A 118 9.05 23.09 -25.50
C PRO A 118 9.54 21.66 -25.21
N PHE A 119 8.99 20.67 -25.92
CA PHE A 119 9.45 19.28 -25.82
C PHE A 119 10.93 19.20 -26.17
N TYR A 120 11.32 19.84 -27.27
CA TYR A 120 12.69 19.95 -27.76
C TYR A 120 13.06 21.42 -27.99
N SER A 121 14.31 21.77 -27.70
CA SER A 121 14.91 23.06 -28.04
C SER A 121 16.40 22.84 -28.32
N GLU A 122 16.98 23.66 -29.19
CA GLU A 122 18.43 23.73 -29.38
C GLU A 122 19.14 24.31 -28.13
N THR A 123 18.39 24.96 -27.23
CA THR A 123 18.88 25.47 -25.94
C THR A 123 18.54 24.51 -24.79
N GLU A 124 19.16 24.70 -23.62
CA GLU A 124 18.96 23.82 -22.44
C GLU A 124 17.54 23.91 -21.81
N ASN A 125 16.68 24.84 -22.25
CA ASN A 125 15.34 25.05 -21.72
C ASN A 125 14.28 24.18 -22.43
N SER A 126 14.40 22.86 -22.35
CA SER A 126 13.42 21.91 -22.92
C SER A 126 13.12 20.74 -21.99
N PHE A 127 11.95 20.12 -22.20
CA PHE A 127 11.58 18.91 -21.46
C PHE A 127 12.57 17.76 -21.73
N GLU A 128 13.03 17.62 -22.97
CA GLU A 128 14.04 16.62 -23.34
C GLU A 128 15.33 16.77 -22.52
N HIS A 129 15.79 18.00 -22.34
CA HIS A 129 16.98 18.30 -21.56
C HIS A 129 16.81 17.93 -20.08
N LEU A 130 15.64 18.20 -19.48
CA LEU A 130 15.33 17.77 -18.11
C LEU A 130 15.43 16.26 -17.93
N VAL A 131 14.84 15.50 -18.86
CA VAL A 131 14.89 14.03 -18.79
C VAL A 131 16.33 13.54 -18.87
N LYS A 132 17.11 14.06 -19.82
CA LYS A 132 18.53 13.67 -20.01
C LYS A 132 19.40 13.98 -18.79
N ARG A 133 19.10 15.04 -18.03
CA ARG A 133 19.77 15.35 -16.75
C ARG A 133 19.43 14.34 -15.64
N VAL A 134 18.25 13.74 -15.68
CA VAL A 134 17.77 12.80 -14.66
C VAL A 134 18.15 11.35 -14.97
N SER A 135 18.07 10.95 -16.24
CA SER A 135 18.31 9.59 -16.70
C SER A 135 18.78 9.57 -18.15
N THR A 136 19.87 8.83 -18.41
CA THR A 136 20.37 8.56 -19.77
C THR A 136 19.73 7.33 -20.41
N GLU A 137 19.03 6.49 -19.62
CA GLU A 137 18.46 5.22 -20.08
C GLU A 137 17.01 5.36 -20.55
N ARG A 138 16.25 6.31 -19.99
CA ARG A 138 14.83 6.49 -20.30
C ARG A 138 14.65 7.48 -21.44
N HIS A 139 13.93 7.06 -22.48
CA HIS A 139 13.62 7.93 -23.60
C HIS A 139 12.68 9.09 -23.18
N PRO A 140 12.97 10.36 -23.52
CA PRO A 140 12.17 11.52 -23.10
C PRO A 140 10.69 11.43 -23.44
N ARG A 141 10.33 10.93 -24.62
CA ARG A 141 8.92 10.73 -25.01
C ARG A 141 8.20 9.73 -24.09
N SER A 142 8.89 8.68 -23.61
CA SER A 142 8.28 7.71 -22.70
C SER A 142 8.01 8.31 -21.32
N VAL A 143 8.93 9.16 -20.83
CA VAL A 143 8.74 9.89 -19.57
C VAL A 143 7.60 10.90 -19.70
N LEU A 144 7.52 11.62 -20.82
CA LEU A 144 6.40 12.52 -21.10
C LEU A 144 5.06 11.78 -21.08
N ASN A 145 4.95 10.66 -21.82
CA ASN A 145 3.72 9.88 -21.89
C ASN A 145 3.28 9.39 -20.50
N GLU A 146 4.23 9.01 -19.64
CA GLU A 146 3.92 8.61 -18.27
C GLU A 146 3.42 9.79 -17.42
N LEU A 147 4.05 10.96 -17.53
CA LEU A 147 3.58 12.15 -16.83
C LEU A 147 2.21 12.62 -17.33
N ILE A 148 1.90 12.45 -18.62
CA ILE A 148 0.56 12.70 -19.18
C ILE A 148 -0.45 11.69 -18.62
N ARG A 149 -0.12 10.40 -18.59
CA ARG A 149 -0.98 9.35 -18.01
C ARG A 149 -1.32 9.63 -16.55
N LEU A 150 -0.34 10.14 -15.79
CA LEU A 150 -0.50 10.53 -14.39
C LEU A 150 -1.18 11.90 -14.21
N GLY A 151 -1.52 12.61 -15.29
CA GLY A 151 -2.16 13.93 -15.24
C GLY A 151 -1.24 15.06 -14.74
N VAL A 152 0.07 14.81 -14.63
CA VAL A 152 1.06 15.74 -14.09
C VAL A 152 1.41 16.82 -15.11
N VAL A 153 1.40 16.47 -16.39
CA VAL A 153 1.67 17.40 -17.50
C VAL A 153 0.66 17.20 -18.62
N THR A 154 0.52 18.22 -19.46
CA THR A 154 -0.20 18.14 -20.75
C THR A 154 0.74 18.51 -21.89
N GLU A 155 0.51 17.95 -23.06
CA GLU A 155 1.21 18.35 -24.29
C GLU A 155 0.25 19.06 -25.26
N GLN A 156 0.63 20.24 -25.74
CA GLN A 156 -0.09 20.98 -26.78
C GLN A 156 0.92 21.64 -27.73
N ALA A 157 0.76 21.43 -29.04
CA ALA A 157 1.62 22.03 -30.07
C ALA A 157 3.13 21.97 -29.71
N GLU A 158 3.60 20.75 -29.41
CA GLU A 158 5.00 20.46 -29.01
C GLU A 158 5.48 21.12 -27.72
N ASN A 159 4.59 21.72 -26.94
CA ASN A 159 4.90 22.28 -25.63
C ASN A 159 4.32 21.41 -24.52
N VAL A 160 5.15 21.13 -23.52
CA VAL A 160 4.81 20.39 -22.30
C VAL A 160 4.53 21.40 -21.19
N SER A 161 3.34 21.33 -20.60
CA SER A 161 2.93 22.22 -19.51
C SER A 161 2.65 21.45 -18.23
N LEU A 162 3.28 21.85 -17.13
CA LEU A 162 3.00 21.37 -15.77
C LEU A 162 1.58 21.74 -15.35
N GLN A 163 0.82 20.76 -14.87
CA GLN A 163 -0.53 20.99 -14.36
C GLN A 163 -0.49 21.40 -12.87
N LYS A 164 -0.32 22.70 -12.59
CA LYS A 164 -0.44 23.21 -11.22
C LYS A 164 -1.89 23.09 -10.73
N GLY A 165 -2.09 22.50 -9.56
CA GLY A 165 -3.41 22.34 -8.93
C GLY A 165 -4.02 20.94 -9.00
N GLN A 166 -3.59 20.08 -9.93
CA GLN A 166 -3.99 18.66 -9.94
C GLN A 166 -3.28 17.81 -8.87
N PHE A 167 -2.26 18.37 -8.22
CA PHE A 167 -1.60 17.75 -7.08
C PHE A 167 -2.36 17.90 -5.77
N ILE A 168 -3.48 18.65 -5.75
CA ILE A 168 -4.37 18.70 -4.58
C ILE A 168 -5.21 17.43 -4.64
N PRO A 169 -4.99 16.45 -3.75
CA PRO A 169 -5.74 15.22 -3.79
C PRO A 169 -7.21 15.52 -3.48
N ASP A 170 -8.12 14.88 -4.20
CA ASP A 170 -9.55 14.93 -3.85
C ASP A 170 -9.76 14.34 -2.44
N PRO A 171 -10.24 15.11 -1.46
CA PRO A 171 -10.42 14.64 -0.09
C PRO A 171 -11.36 13.44 0.01
N SER A 172 -12.37 13.36 -0.86
CA SER A 172 -13.33 12.24 -0.88
C SER A 172 -12.66 10.95 -1.35
N LEU A 173 -11.79 11.03 -2.37
CA LEU A 173 -11.01 9.87 -2.83
C LEU A 173 -9.93 9.48 -1.83
N GLN A 174 -9.32 10.43 -1.13
CA GLN A 174 -8.39 10.13 -0.04
C GLN A 174 -9.08 9.37 1.10
N GLU A 175 -10.28 9.82 1.49
CA GLU A 175 -11.05 9.17 2.54
C GLU A 175 -11.49 7.76 2.13
N ALA A 176 -11.95 7.59 0.88
CA ALA A 176 -12.27 6.27 0.33
C ALA A 176 -11.06 5.31 0.38
N ARG A 177 -9.85 5.78 0.04
CA ARG A 177 -8.61 4.98 0.15
C ARG A 177 -8.32 4.59 1.60
N LYS A 178 -8.46 5.52 2.55
CA LYS A 178 -8.25 5.23 3.98
C LYS A 178 -9.23 4.19 4.50
N ILE A 179 -10.51 4.30 4.14
CA ILE A 179 -11.55 3.33 4.52
C ILE A 179 -11.21 1.96 3.95
N LEU A 180 -10.86 1.89 2.66
CA LEU A 180 -10.45 0.64 2.01
C LEU A 180 -9.24 0.02 2.72
N THR A 181 -8.18 0.80 2.95
CA THR A 181 -6.98 0.33 3.66
C THR A 181 -7.34 -0.17 5.06
N ALA A 182 -8.13 0.56 5.83
CA ALA A 182 -8.51 0.16 7.19
C ALA A 182 -9.31 -1.14 7.22
N ASN A 183 -10.20 -1.36 6.23
CA ASN A 183 -10.96 -2.59 6.11
C ASN A 183 -10.08 -3.77 5.70
N LEU A 184 -9.22 -3.59 4.68
CA LEU A 184 -8.28 -4.62 4.23
C LEU A 184 -7.30 -5.01 5.33
N SER A 185 -6.75 -4.04 6.07
CA SER A 185 -5.84 -4.30 7.18
C SER A 185 -6.52 -5.10 8.30
N ALA A 186 -7.76 -4.76 8.67
CA ALA A 186 -8.48 -5.49 9.70
C ALA A 186 -8.86 -6.92 9.28
N HIS A 187 -9.28 -7.10 8.02
CA HIS A 187 -9.57 -8.43 7.48
C HIS A 187 -8.29 -9.28 7.43
N LEU A 188 -7.20 -8.74 6.89
CA LEU A 188 -5.92 -9.45 6.83
C LEU A 188 -5.40 -9.80 8.23
N ALA A 189 -5.47 -8.88 9.20
CA ALA A 189 -5.08 -9.15 10.57
C ALA A 189 -5.91 -10.28 11.21
N SER A 190 -7.23 -10.29 10.96
CA SER A 190 -8.14 -11.33 11.45
C SER A 190 -7.82 -12.70 10.83
N GLY A 191 -7.63 -12.73 9.51
CA GLY A 191 -7.26 -13.94 8.78
C GLY A 191 -5.90 -14.48 9.22
N LEU A 192 -4.86 -13.64 9.27
CA LEU A 192 -3.53 -14.04 9.73
C LEU A 192 -3.53 -14.51 11.20
N HIS A 193 -4.31 -13.87 12.08
CA HIS A 193 -4.51 -14.35 13.44
C HIS A 193 -5.09 -15.77 13.44
N ASN A 194 -6.14 -16.01 12.66
CA ASN A 194 -6.75 -17.34 12.53
C ASN A 194 -5.79 -18.40 11.97
N LEU A 195 -4.86 -18.00 11.09
CA LEU A 195 -3.86 -18.90 10.49
C LEU A 195 -2.70 -19.20 11.45
N PHE A 196 -2.19 -18.18 12.16
CA PHE A 196 -0.96 -18.29 12.97
C PHE A 196 -1.20 -18.59 14.45
N GLN A 197 -2.32 -18.13 15.02
CA GLN A 197 -2.61 -18.33 16.44
C GLN A 197 -3.38 -19.62 16.68
N ASN A 198 -3.03 -20.31 17.75
CA ASN A 198 -3.66 -21.58 18.14
C ASN A 198 -4.30 -21.49 19.53
N THR A 199 -4.95 -20.36 19.82
CA THR A 199 -5.53 -20.04 21.13
C THR A 199 -7.00 -20.45 21.26
N GLY A 200 -7.64 -20.91 20.18
CA GLY A 200 -9.06 -21.28 20.16
C GLY A 200 -10.01 -20.09 19.91
N ASP A 201 -9.56 -18.86 20.22
CA ASP A 201 -10.26 -17.61 19.92
C ASP A 201 -9.98 -17.16 18.48
N THR A 202 -10.81 -17.62 17.55
CA THR A 202 -10.74 -17.22 16.13
C THR A 202 -11.66 -16.04 15.84
N TYR A 203 -11.19 -15.09 15.05
CA TYR A 203 -12.04 -14.04 14.48
C TYR A 203 -12.99 -14.62 13.43
N LEU A 204 -14.14 -13.98 13.25
CA LEU A 204 -15.08 -14.32 12.19
C LEU A 204 -14.47 -13.96 10.83
N GLU A 205 -14.15 -14.99 10.04
CA GLU A 205 -13.66 -14.89 8.66
C GLU A 205 -14.47 -15.90 7.83
N GLN A 206 -15.60 -15.43 7.28
CA GLN A 206 -16.56 -16.26 6.57
C GLN A 206 -17.21 -15.44 5.45
N ALA A 207 -17.53 -16.12 4.34
CA ALA A 207 -18.26 -15.54 3.22
C ALA A 207 -19.35 -16.53 2.74
N ILE A 208 -20.44 -15.98 2.21
CA ILE A 208 -21.46 -16.76 1.52
C ILE A 208 -21.04 -16.83 0.05
N CYS A 209 -20.86 -18.04 -0.47
CA CYS A 209 -20.55 -18.29 -1.88
C CYS A 209 -21.74 -19.00 -2.54
N ALA A 210 -22.17 -18.48 -3.69
CA ALA A 210 -23.19 -19.09 -4.54
C ALA A 210 -22.75 -18.94 -6.00
N ASP A 211 -22.76 -20.05 -6.73
CA ASP A 211 -22.26 -20.15 -8.10
C ASP A 211 -23.42 -20.42 -9.09
N GLU A 212 -23.12 -20.37 -10.39
CA GLU A 212 -24.09 -20.64 -11.48
C GLU A 212 -25.32 -19.71 -11.47
N LEU A 213 -25.11 -18.45 -11.12
CA LEU A 213 -26.16 -17.44 -11.00
C LEU A 213 -26.34 -16.65 -12.29
N THR A 214 -27.59 -16.28 -12.58
CA THR A 214 -27.93 -15.34 -13.65
C THR A 214 -27.71 -13.89 -13.18
N GLU A 215 -27.61 -12.94 -14.12
CA GLU A 215 -27.56 -11.51 -13.79
C GLU A 215 -28.75 -11.04 -12.94
N GLU A 216 -29.94 -11.62 -13.17
CA GLU A 216 -31.13 -11.32 -12.38
C GLU A 216 -30.94 -11.76 -10.92
N SER A 217 -30.42 -12.97 -10.70
CA SER A 217 -30.10 -13.47 -9.35
C SER A 217 -29.04 -12.62 -8.66
N ILE A 218 -27.99 -12.18 -9.38
CA ILE A 218 -26.97 -11.28 -8.83
C ILE A 218 -27.60 -9.95 -8.37
N LYS A 219 -28.50 -9.36 -9.17
CA LYS A 219 -29.23 -8.13 -8.78
C LYS A 219 -30.08 -8.34 -7.53
N ILE A 220 -30.75 -9.50 -7.40
CA ILE A 220 -31.52 -9.83 -6.20
C ILE A 220 -30.60 -9.94 -4.98
N LEU A 221 -29.52 -10.71 -5.08
CA LEU A 221 -28.56 -10.90 -3.99
C LEU A 221 -27.90 -9.58 -3.57
N HIS A 222 -27.56 -8.72 -4.53
CA HIS A 222 -27.03 -7.39 -4.28
C HIS A 222 -28.00 -6.51 -3.48
N ASN A 223 -29.27 -6.48 -3.88
CA ASN A 223 -30.27 -5.67 -3.18
C ASN A 223 -30.54 -6.21 -1.76
N GLU A 224 -30.58 -7.52 -1.58
CA GLU A 224 -30.79 -8.14 -0.27
C GLU A 224 -29.58 -7.97 0.66
N SER A 225 -28.34 -8.09 0.14
CA SER A 225 -27.12 -7.87 0.93
C SER A 225 -27.07 -6.45 1.52
N LEU A 226 -27.45 -5.44 0.73
CA LEU A 226 -27.52 -4.04 1.17
C LEU A 226 -28.55 -3.82 2.28
N LYS A 227 -29.75 -4.42 2.15
CA LYS A 227 -30.79 -4.35 3.19
C LYS A 227 -30.32 -5.00 4.50
N LEU A 228 -29.76 -6.21 4.41
CA LEU A 228 -29.24 -6.94 5.56
C LEU A 228 -28.11 -6.17 6.24
N TRP A 229 -27.18 -5.61 5.46
CA TRP A 229 -26.11 -4.78 6.00
C TRP A 229 -26.66 -3.54 6.72
N GLN A 230 -27.65 -2.85 6.15
CA GLN A 230 -28.26 -1.70 6.79
C GLN A 230 -28.86 -2.07 8.16
N GLU A 231 -29.58 -3.19 8.25
CA GLU A 231 -30.16 -3.67 9.51
C GLU A 231 -29.06 -4.01 10.54
N TYR A 232 -28.08 -4.84 10.15
CA TYR A 232 -27.04 -5.31 11.06
C TYR A 232 -26.08 -4.21 11.50
N SER A 233 -25.70 -3.33 10.59
CA SER A 233 -24.78 -2.22 10.88
C SER A 233 -25.37 -1.24 11.87
N LEU A 234 -26.66 -0.88 11.74
CA LEU A 234 -27.34 -0.01 12.71
C LEU A 234 -27.40 -0.64 14.10
N ARG A 235 -27.70 -1.95 14.17
CA ARG A 235 -27.74 -2.69 15.44
C ARG A 235 -26.37 -2.73 16.10
N LEU A 236 -25.32 -3.06 15.36
CA LEU A 236 -23.95 -3.10 15.88
C LEU A 236 -23.44 -1.72 16.26
N LEU A 237 -23.73 -0.68 15.48
CA LEU A 237 -23.35 0.69 15.78
C LEU A 237 -23.96 1.16 17.09
N LYS A 238 -25.24 0.82 17.34
CA LYS A 238 -25.90 1.14 18.62
C LYS A 238 -25.16 0.50 19.80
N ILE A 239 -24.87 -0.80 19.72
CA ILE A 239 -24.15 -1.53 20.77
C ILE A 239 -22.74 -0.96 20.96
N ALA A 240 -22.02 -0.70 19.87
CA ALA A 240 -20.68 -0.13 19.91
C ALA A 240 -20.69 1.25 20.58
N SER A 241 -21.63 2.12 20.24
CA SER A 241 -21.77 3.44 20.85
C SER A 241 -22.04 3.35 22.36
N GLU A 242 -22.92 2.43 22.78
CA GLU A 242 -23.20 2.19 24.20
C GLU A 242 -21.94 1.71 24.95
N ARG A 243 -21.17 0.79 24.35
CA ARG A 243 -19.93 0.28 24.94
C ARG A 243 -18.84 1.33 24.99
N CYS A 244 -18.64 2.11 23.93
CA CYS A 244 -17.69 3.22 23.91
C CYS A 244 -17.99 4.24 25.02
N ALA A 245 -19.26 4.60 25.25
CA ALA A 245 -19.64 5.51 26.33
C ALA A 245 -19.38 4.92 27.73
N ILE A 246 -19.55 3.61 27.90
CA ILE A 246 -19.25 2.92 29.17
C ILE A 246 -17.75 2.85 29.43
N ASP A 247 -16.93 2.70 28.38
CA ASP A 247 -15.49 2.51 28.48
C ASP A 247 -14.69 3.81 28.38
N GLU A 248 -15.35 4.94 28.09
CA GLU A 248 -14.72 6.25 27.99
C GLU A 248 -13.94 6.62 29.27
N GLY A 249 -12.68 7.01 29.09
CA GLY A 249 -11.79 7.41 30.18
C GLY A 249 -11.22 6.26 31.02
N LYS A 250 -11.58 4.99 30.76
CA LYS A 250 -10.96 3.86 31.47
C LYS A 250 -9.52 3.61 30.98
N PRO A 251 -8.57 3.37 31.90
CA PRO A 251 -7.17 3.17 31.52
C PRO A 251 -6.90 1.87 30.74
N ASP A 252 -7.80 0.89 30.84
CA ASP A 252 -7.71 -0.40 30.14
C ASP A 252 -8.48 -0.43 28.81
N ALA A 253 -9.20 0.64 28.44
CA ALA A 253 -9.94 0.78 27.18
C ALA A 253 -9.01 1.01 25.97
N THR A 254 -8.18 0.02 25.66
CA THR A 254 -7.14 0.05 24.63
C THR A 254 -7.48 -0.77 23.38
N GLN A 255 -8.64 -1.43 23.38
CA GLN A 255 -9.08 -2.32 22.32
C GLN A 255 -9.86 -1.56 21.25
N ALA A 256 -9.66 -1.94 19.98
CA ALA A 256 -10.42 -1.41 18.85
C ALA A 256 -11.21 -2.54 18.19
N PHE A 257 -12.45 -2.25 17.79
CA PHE A 257 -13.32 -3.19 17.10
C PHE A 257 -13.65 -2.68 15.70
N ARG A 258 -13.51 -3.55 14.69
CA ARG A 258 -13.95 -3.29 13.33
C ARG A 258 -14.67 -4.52 12.79
N PHE A 259 -15.87 -4.30 12.27
CA PHE A 259 -16.65 -5.30 11.57
C PHE A 259 -17.14 -4.69 10.27
N GLY A 260 -16.96 -5.43 9.18
CA GLY A 260 -17.39 -5.02 7.85
C GLY A 260 -17.82 -6.23 7.06
N VAL A 261 -18.71 -6.00 6.11
CA VAL A 261 -19.13 -6.99 5.13
C VAL A 261 -18.75 -6.45 3.75
N TYR A 262 -18.24 -7.31 2.89
CA TYR A 262 -17.89 -6.97 1.52
C TYR A 262 -18.67 -7.87 0.56
N GLN A 263 -19.03 -7.30 -0.60
CA GLN A 263 -19.61 -8.03 -1.72
C GLN A 263 -18.69 -7.84 -2.93
N HIS A 264 -18.48 -8.92 -3.67
CA HIS A 264 -17.79 -8.91 -4.94
C HIS A 264 -18.39 -9.98 -5.83
N ASP A 265 -18.80 -9.58 -7.03
CA ASP A 265 -19.33 -10.46 -8.05
C ASP A 265 -18.29 -10.55 -9.19
N ARG A 266 -18.06 -11.74 -9.75
CA ARG A 266 -17.16 -11.94 -10.89
C ARG A 266 -17.99 -12.27 -12.12
N GLU A 267 -17.65 -11.63 -13.24
CA GLU A 267 -18.08 -12.06 -14.59
C GLU A 267 -17.19 -13.19 -15.12
#